data_AF-S6BBX5-F1
#
_entry.id   AF-S6BBX5-F1
#
_cell.length_a   1.000
_cell.length_b   1.000
_cell.length_c   1.000
_cell.angle_alpha   90.00
_cell.angle_beta   90.00
_cell.angle_gamma   90.00
#
_symmetry.space_group_name_H-M   'P 1'
#
loop_
_entity.id
_entity.type
_entity.pdbx_description
1 polymer ?
#
loop_
_entity_poly.entity_id
_entity_poly.type
_entity_poly.pdbx_seq_one_letter_code
_entity_poly.pdbx_strand_id
1 'polypeptide(L)'
;PLLHRGCGYKAYTWPLKKQGGTDAASNKFGVDLSTQQGAETEAWYAPSMYNVVKQNGQDVHLVIKPDVNCEVNSGLGSVRGARMAENRRSDITGTQQQRLTEPMVWRYGTWQPTSWDDALDLVARVTARVIDKDNENDLYVSMFDHGGSAGGYENTWGTGKLYFGAMKVKHCRIHNRPAYNSEVHSTRDMGVDELNYSYTDYQVTDTIMLVGTNPMECQTNLCLNHIVKGMQNGAKVIVVDPRRTVTVDSCEQVAGAENVLHLAIASGSDLALFNTLFTYIADQGWVDADFIAKSTFQGDVAVPEDAAHPAALGSFEAARAACKMSLADGARITGLTEAQIIQAAEWIAKPKEDGSRRKCATGYEKGIIWGND
;
A
#
# COMPACT_ATOMS: atom_id res chain seq x y z
N PRO A 1 -4.05 9.90 4.54
CA PRO A 1 -2.93 8.95 4.34
C PRO A 1 -2.11 9.29 3.09
N LEU A 2 -0.85 9.69 3.27
CA LEU A 2 0.14 9.68 2.18
C LEU A 2 0.52 8.21 1.96
N LEU A 3 0.49 7.77 0.71
CA LEU A 3 0.53 6.35 0.30
C LEU A 3 1.64 5.51 0.95
N HIS A 4 1.43 4.19 0.94
CA HIS A 4 2.27 3.12 1.52
C HIS A 4 3.76 3.15 1.10
N ARG A 5 4.13 3.87 0.05
CA ARG A 5 5.42 3.71 -0.63
C ARG A 5 6.62 4.35 0.05
N GLY A 6 6.45 5.18 1.09
CA GLY A 6 7.56 5.64 1.93
C GLY A 6 8.66 6.43 1.21
N CYS A 7 8.32 7.23 0.20
CA CYS A 7 9.30 8.02 -0.56
C CYS A 7 10.15 8.94 0.35
N GLY A 8 11.44 9.08 0.05
CA GLY A 8 12.36 9.93 0.79
C GLY A 8 12.18 11.41 0.46
N TYR A 9 12.19 12.25 1.50
CA TYR A 9 12.13 13.70 1.42
C TYR A 9 13.11 14.33 2.42
N LYS A 10 13.57 15.54 2.11
CA LYS A 10 14.33 16.40 3.01
C LYS A 10 13.49 17.61 3.41
N ALA A 11 13.48 17.92 4.70
CA ALA A 11 12.84 19.10 5.26
C ALA A 11 13.93 20.15 5.57
N TYR A 12 13.95 21.24 4.81
CA TYR A 12 14.83 22.37 5.03
C TYR A 12 14.09 23.44 5.82
N THR A 13 14.69 23.91 6.91
CA THR A 13 14.13 24.99 7.73
C THR A 13 15.15 26.08 7.95
N TRP A 14 14.69 27.33 7.98
CA TRP A 14 15.54 28.48 8.29
C TRP A 14 14.71 29.64 8.88
N PRO A 15 15.33 30.57 9.63
CA PRO A 15 14.61 31.65 10.30
C PRO A 15 13.83 32.54 9.33
N LEU A 16 12.62 32.99 9.74
CA LEU A 16 11.69 33.79 8.91
C LEU A 16 12.31 35.08 8.33
N LYS A 17 13.32 35.65 8.99
CA LYS A 17 13.98 36.90 8.57
C LYS A 17 15.27 36.66 7.79
N LYS A 18 15.48 35.45 7.28
CA LYS A 18 16.65 35.07 6.46
C LYS A 18 16.18 34.40 5.18
N GLN A 19 16.96 34.56 4.11
CA GLN A 19 16.76 33.88 2.84
C GLN A 19 18.11 33.63 2.15
N GLY A 20 18.14 32.66 1.24
CA GLY A 20 19.26 32.51 0.31
C GLY A 20 19.21 33.55 -0.82
N GLY A 21 20.26 33.60 -1.63
CA GLY A 21 20.33 34.41 -2.84
C GLY A 21 20.34 33.58 -4.13
N THR A 22 20.44 34.25 -5.27
CA THR A 22 20.50 33.59 -6.59
C THR A 22 21.88 33.01 -6.89
N ASP A 23 22.95 33.64 -6.40
CA ASP A 23 24.33 33.21 -6.66
C ASP A 23 24.63 31.86 -6.01
N ALA A 24 25.43 31.03 -6.68
CA ALA A 24 25.77 29.66 -6.24
C ALA A 24 26.26 29.57 -4.78
N ALA A 25 27.04 30.55 -4.32
CA ALA A 25 27.56 30.57 -2.95
C ALA A 25 26.49 30.87 -1.86
N SER A 26 25.31 31.33 -2.27
CA SER A 26 24.29 31.90 -1.39
C SER A 26 23.01 31.04 -1.29
N ASN A 27 22.99 29.85 -1.88
CA ASN A 27 21.86 28.93 -1.82
C ASN A 27 22.30 27.48 -1.50
N LYS A 28 21.33 26.66 -1.08
CA LYS A 28 21.59 25.29 -0.63
C LYS A 28 22.07 24.34 -1.75
N PHE A 29 21.79 24.69 -3.01
CA PHE A 29 22.05 23.83 -4.16
C PHE A 29 23.43 24.06 -4.78
N GLY A 30 24.08 25.19 -4.49
CA GLY A 30 25.40 25.49 -5.05
C GLY A 30 25.37 25.85 -6.55
N VAL A 31 24.24 26.34 -7.06
CA VAL A 31 24.04 26.67 -8.49
C VAL A 31 23.53 28.09 -8.69
N ASP A 32 23.66 28.64 -9.90
CA ASP A 32 23.08 29.93 -10.26
C ASP A 32 21.57 29.82 -10.54
N LEU A 33 20.76 30.28 -9.60
CA LEU A 33 19.29 30.25 -9.67
C LEU A 33 18.70 31.40 -10.51
N SER A 34 19.51 32.32 -11.05
CA SER A 34 19.04 33.34 -11.99
C SER A 34 18.79 32.79 -13.39
N THR A 35 19.29 31.58 -13.66
CA THR A 35 19.16 30.89 -14.94
C THR A 35 18.04 29.85 -14.91
N GLN A 36 17.42 29.62 -16.06
CA GLN A 36 16.42 28.56 -16.22
C GLN A 36 17.07 27.19 -15.97
N GLN A 37 16.44 26.39 -15.11
CA GLN A 37 16.92 25.05 -14.78
C GLN A 37 16.43 24.02 -15.80
N GLY A 38 17.23 22.97 -16.02
CA GLY A 38 16.87 21.84 -16.87
C GLY A 38 15.79 20.93 -16.28
N ALA A 39 15.32 19.97 -17.08
CA ALA A 39 14.38 18.96 -16.61
C ALA A 39 14.96 18.16 -15.44
N GLU A 40 14.09 17.74 -14.52
CA GLU A 40 14.44 16.92 -13.34
C GLU A 40 15.53 17.53 -12.42
N THR A 41 15.70 18.85 -12.44
CA THR A 41 16.69 19.54 -11.58
C THR A 41 16.43 19.32 -10.09
N GLU A 42 17.51 19.21 -9.30
CA GLU A 42 17.41 19.26 -7.84
C GLU A 42 17.20 20.70 -7.33
N ALA A 43 17.59 21.70 -8.11
CA ALA A 43 17.62 23.11 -7.70
C ALA A 43 16.28 23.84 -7.90
N TRP A 44 15.16 23.13 -7.69
CA TRP A 44 13.81 23.69 -7.81
C TRP A 44 12.83 23.02 -6.85
N TYR A 45 11.82 23.75 -6.41
CA TYR A 45 10.70 23.21 -5.65
C TYR A 45 9.40 23.93 -6.02
N ALA A 46 8.28 23.20 -6.01
CA ALA A 46 6.96 23.76 -6.28
C ALA A 46 6.47 24.61 -5.09
N PRO A 47 5.55 25.57 -5.29
CA PRO A 47 4.96 26.35 -4.19
C PRO A 47 4.36 25.47 -3.08
N SER A 48 3.73 24.34 -3.42
CA SER A 48 3.13 23.42 -2.45
C SER A 48 4.15 22.69 -1.55
N MET A 49 5.43 22.70 -1.95
CA MET A 49 6.56 22.19 -1.16
C MET A 49 7.07 23.21 -0.14
N TYR A 50 6.59 24.45 -0.16
CA TYR A 50 6.97 25.51 0.77
C TYR A 50 5.85 25.87 1.75
N ASN A 51 6.22 26.24 2.98
CA ASN A 51 5.31 26.87 3.95
C ASN A 51 6.12 27.64 5.03
N VAL A 52 5.44 28.30 5.96
CA VAL A 52 6.02 28.83 7.20
C VAL A 52 5.40 28.09 8.38
N VAL A 53 6.19 27.52 9.28
CA VAL A 53 5.70 26.71 10.41
C VAL A 53 6.36 27.15 11.71
N LYS A 54 5.79 26.74 12.84
CA LYS A 54 6.43 26.90 14.15
C LYS A 54 7.45 25.77 14.38
N GLN A 55 8.67 26.13 14.74
CA GLN A 55 9.71 25.22 15.22
C GLN A 55 10.32 25.82 16.49
N ASN A 56 10.28 25.08 17.60
CA ASN A 56 10.75 25.56 18.91
C ASN A 56 10.16 26.93 19.31
N GLY A 57 8.88 27.14 19.04
CA GLY A 57 8.16 28.40 19.32
C GLY A 57 8.41 29.54 18.33
N GLN A 58 9.34 29.40 17.37
CA GLN A 58 9.66 30.42 16.39
C GLN A 58 9.07 30.09 15.02
N ASP A 59 8.65 31.11 14.28
CA ASP A 59 8.26 30.94 12.88
C ASP A 59 9.51 30.77 12.01
N VAL A 60 9.52 29.68 11.23
CA VAL A 60 10.58 29.31 10.29
C VAL A 60 9.99 29.04 8.92
N HIS A 61 10.74 29.37 7.89
CA HIS A 61 10.46 28.85 6.55
C HIS A 61 10.67 27.33 6.56
N LEU A 62 9.88 26.63 5.77
CA LEU A 62 9.94 25.19 5.58
C LEU A 62 9.83 24.87 4.09
N VAL A 63 10.78 24.07 3.59
CA VAL A 63 10.66 23.39 2.29
C VAL A 63 10.76 21.89 2.51
N ILE A 64 9.76 21.14 2.05
CA ILE A 64 9.78 19.67 2.04
C ILE A 64 9.93 19.19 0.60
N LYS A 65 11.14 18.78 0.23
CA LYS A 65 11.51 18.41 -1.16
C LYS A 65 11.84 16.91 -1.26
N PRO A 66 11.43 16.20 -2.34
CA PRO A 66 11.82 14.81 -2.53
C PRO A 66 13.34 14.66 -2.66
N ASP A 67 13.87 13.60 -2.09
CA ASP A 67 15.30 13.31 -2.08
C ASP A 67 15.72 12.54 -3.33
N VAL A 68 16.66 13.11 -4.09
CA VAL A 68 17.21 12.50 -5.31
C VAL A 68 18.03 11.25 -5.01
N ASN A 69 18.61 11.15 -3.82
CA ASN A 69 19.45 10.03 -3.40
C ASN A 69 18.65 8.88 -2.77
N CYS A 70 17.33 9.03 -2.60
CA CYS A 70 16.51 7.96 -2.05
C CYS A 70 16.18 6.93 -3.14
N GLU A 71 16.60 5.68 -2.96
CA GLU A 71 16.40 4.59 -3.93
C GLU A 71 14.93 4.29 -4.23
N VAL A 72 14.02 4.61 -3.29
CA VAL A 72 12.58 4.39 -3.42
C VAL A 72 11.94 5.25 -4.51
N ASN A 73 12.32 6.52 -4.59
CA ASN A 73 11.67 7.50 -5.47
C ASN A 73 12.62 8.23 -6.40
N SER A 74 13.92 8.19 -6.16
CA SER A 74 14.95 8.81 -7.02
C SER A 74 14.62 10.27 -7.36
N GLY A 75 14.16 11.05 -6.36
CA GLY A 75 13.77 12.45 -6.54
C GLY A 75 12.32 12.69 -6.98
N LEU A 76 11.55 11.65 -7.32
CA LEU A 76 10.14 11.79 -7.67
C LEU A 76 9.30 12.18 -6.45
N GLY A 77 8.36 13.11 -6.65
CA GLY A 77 7.35 13.47 -5.66
C GLY A 77 5.95 13.36 -6.23
N SER A 78 5.14 12.42 -5.74
CA SER A 78 3.73 12.36 -6.14
C SER A 78 2.98 13.65 -5.75
N VAL A 79 1.86 13.93 -6.42
CA VAL A 79 0.97 15.08 -6.12
C VAL A 79 0.54 15.16 -4.65
N ARG A 80 0.54 14.04 -3.92
CA ARG A 80 0.24 13.98 -2.48
C ARG A 80 1.46 14.31 -1.61
N GLY A 81 2.62 13.74 -1.93
CA GLY A 81 3.86 13.95 -1.18
C GLY A 81 4.45 15.35 -1.39
N ALA A 82 4.39 15.86 -2.61
CA ALA A 82 4.87 17.18 -3.00
C ALA A 82 4.13 18.35 -2.33
N ARG A 83 2.98 18.10 -1.69
CA ARG A 83 2.20 19.11 -0.94
C ARG A 83 2.26 18.91 0.58
N MET A 84 3.27 18.20 1.09
CA MET A 84 3.42 17.98 2.53
C MET A 84 3.61 19.28 3.32
N ALA A 85 4.31 20.27 2.75
CA ALA A 85 4.55 21.55 3.42
C ALA A 85 3.28 22.41 3.46
N GLU A 86 2.58 22.56 2.33
CA GLU A 86 1.29 23.27 2.25
C GLU A 86 0.23 22.67 3.20
N ASN A 87 0.28 21.36 3.45
CA ASN A 87 -0.60 20.68 4.41
C ASN A 87 -0.12 20.76 5.88
N ARG A 88 0.87 21.59 6.19
CA ARG A 88 1.18 21.95 7.58
C ARG A 88 0.35 23.16 7.99
N ARG A 89 -0.04 23.21 9.27
CA ARG A 89 -0.72 24.39 9.80
C ARG A 89 0.26 25.55 9.87
N SER A 90 -0.21 26.70 9.42
CA SER A 90 0.49 27.97 9.51
C SER A 90 -0.50 29.08 9.79
N ASP A 91 -0.23 29.86 10.84
CA ASP A 91 -0.99 31.07 11.12
C ASP A 91 -0.47 32.27 10.28
N ILE A 92 0.73 32.15 9.70
CA ILE A 92 1.31 33.16 8.80
C ILE A 92 0.75 33.01 7.38
N THR A 93 0.66 31.79 6.86
CA THR A 93 0.14 31.54 5.50
C THR A 93 -1.35 31.18 5.48
N GLY A 94 -1.99 31.01 6.65
CA GLY A 94 -3.41 30.65 6.76
C GLY A 94 -3.74 29.20 6.40
N THR A 95 -2.74 28.34 6.26
CA THR A 95 -2.92 26.94 5.87
C THR A 95 -3.39 26.06 7.04
N GLN A 96 -4.29 25.12 6.76
CA GLN A 96 -4.79 24.09 7.70
C GLN A 96 -5.31 24.61 9.06
N GLN A 97 -6.01 25.75 9.06
CA GLN A 97 -6.59 26.37 10.28
C GLN A 97 -7.64 25.49 10.97
N GLN A 98 -8.21 24.51 10.25
CA GLN A 98 -9.12 23.49 10.75
C GLN A 98 -8.49 22.46 11.73
N ARG A 99 -7.16 22.41 11.88
CA ARG A 99 -6.52 21.47 12.82
C ARG A 99 -6.94 21.77 14.26
N LEU A 100 -7.33 20.74 14.99
CA LEU A 100 -7.60 20.84 16.44
C LEU A 100 -6.37 21.36 17.19
N THR A 101 -6.60 22.32 18.08
CA THR A 101 -5.56 22.97 18.91
C THR A 101 -5.74 22.69 20.40
N GLU A 102 -6.97 22.44 20.83
CA GLU A 102 -7.35 22.28 22.22
C GLU A 102 -8.30 21.08 22.36
N PRO A 103 -8.29 20.39 23.50
CA PRO A 103 -9.35 19.44 23.85
C PRO A 103 -10.72 20.11 23.81
N MET A 104 -11.71 19.39 23.28
CA MET A 104 -13.09 19.86 23.18
C MET A 104 -14.00 18.94 23.98
N VAL A 105 -14.89 19.51 24.78
CA VAL A 105 -15.91 18.76 25.55
C VAL A 105 -17.29 19.28 25.19
N TRP A 106 -18.25 18.37 24.98
CA TRP A 106 -19.64 18.73 24.77
C TRP A 106 -20.30 19.12 26.10
N ARG A 107 -20.60 20.40 26.27
CA ARG A 107 -21.26 20.94 27.48
C ARG A 107 -21.96 22.25 27.14
N TYR A 108 -22.96 22.62 27.95
CA TYR A 108 -23.74 23.86 27.75
C TYR A 108 -24.38 23.96 26.34
N GLY A 109 -24.70 22.82 25.72
CA GLY A 109 -25.36 22.75 24.41
C GLY A 109 -24.44 22.88 23.20
N THR A 110 -23.12 22.92 23.37
CA THR A 110 -22.16 23.02 22.24
C THR A 110 -20.79 22.40 22.59
N TRP A 111 -19.90 22.30 21.61
CA TRP A 111 -18.48 21.95 21.85
C TRP A 111 -17.74 23.14 22.45
N GLN A 112 -17.09 22.93 23.58
CA GLN A 112 -16.34 23.97 24.28
C GLN A 112 -14.88 23.55 24.48
N PRO A 113 -13.91 24.45 24.22
CA PRO A 113 -12.52 24.18 24.52
C PRO A 113 -12.32 24.03 26.03
N THR A 114 -11.34 23.21 26.40
CA THR A 114 -10.96 23.01 27.80
C THR A 114 -9.50 22.59 27.95
N SER A 115 -9.04 22.49 29.20
CA SER A 115 -7.71 22.01 29.54
C SER A 115 -7.57 20.50 29.33
N TRP A 116 -6.33 20.02 29.18
CA TRP A 116 -6.04 18.58 29.11
C TRP A 116 -6.49 17.85 30.39
N ASP A 117 -6.27 18.43 31.57
CA ASP A 117 -6.65 17.82 32.84
C ASP A 117 -8.17 17.60 32.93
N ASP A 118 -8.97 18.60 32.56
CA ASP A 118 -10.45 18.50 32.55
C ASP A 118 -10.94 17.43 31.55
N ALA A 119 -10.41 17.44 30.32
CA ALA A 119 -10.81 16.48 29.29
C ALA A 119 -10.42 15.05 29.65
N LEU A 120 -9.20 14.83 30.15
CA LEU A 120 -8.70 13.51 30.52
C LEU A 120 -9.37 12.98 31.79
N ASP A 121 -9.63 13.83 32.81
CA ASP A 121 -10.36 13.42 34.01
C ASP A 121 -11.77 12.93 33.66
N LEU A 122 -12.48 13.65 32.77
CA LEU A 122 -13.81 13.23 32.32
C LEU A 122 -13.76 11.89 31.58
N VAL A 123 -12.87 11.72 30.61
CA VAL A 123 -12.72 10.46 29.86
C VAL A 123 -12.37 9.32 30.80
N ALA A 124 -11.39 9.49 31.67
CA ALA A 124 -10.96 8.46 32.61
C ALA A 124 -12.08 8.05 33.55
N ARG A 125 -12.83 9.00 34.12
CA ARG A 125 -13.94 8.70 35.04
C ARG A 125 -15.08 7.98 34.35
N VAL A 126 -15.49 8.42 33.15
CA VAL A 126 -16.58 7.78 32.41
C VAL A 126 -16.17 6.38 31.97
N THR A 127 -14.98 6.22 31.36
CA THR A 127 -14.49 4.91 30.94
C THR A 127 -14.35 3.97 32.14
N ALA A 128 -13.74 4.39 33.24
CA ALA A 128 -13.59 3.58 34.46
C ALA A 128 -14.92 3.25 35.15
N ARG A 129 -15.96 4.06 34.94
CA ARG A 129 -17.32 3.80 35.46
C ARG A 129 -18.09 2.81 34.59
N VAL A 130 -17.86 2.82 33.28
CA VAL A 130 -18.50 1.94 32.29
C VAL A 130 -17.86 0.55 32.31
N ILE A 131 -16.53 0.47 32.37
CA ILE A 131 -15.84 -0.83 32.44
C ILE A 131 -15.96 -1.40 33.86
N ASP A 132 -16.35 -2.67 33.97
CA ASP A 132 -16.14 -3.44 35.18
C ASP A 132 -14.72 -4.00 35.16
N LYS A 133 -14.06 -4.08 36.33
CA LYS A 133 -12.69 -4.60 36.43
C LYS A 133 -12.59 -6.06 35.97
N ASP A 134 -13.70 -6.79 36.09
CA ASP A 134 -13.80 -8.19 35.70
C ASP A 134 -14.41 -8.37 34.29
N ASN A 135 -14.93 -7.30 33.67
CA ASN A 135 -15.52 -7.32 32.33
C ASN A 135 -15.41 -5.97 31.60
N GLU A 136 -14.50 -5.89 30.65
CA GLU A 136 -14.24 -4.68 29.85
C GLU A 136 -15.07 -4.60 28.55
N ASN A 137 -16.02 -5.53 28.32
CA ASN A 137 -16.73 -5.62 27.04
C ASN A 137 -17.58 -4.38 26.71
N ASP A 138 -17.92 -3.54 27.68
CA ASP A 138 -18.67 -2.30 27.43
C ASP A 138 -17.79 -1.19 26.80
N LEU A 139 -16.47 -1.39 26.70
CA LEU A 139 -15.56 -0.50 25.99
C LEU A 139 -15.38 -0.92 24.52
N TYR A 140 -15.74 0.00 23.62
CA TYR A 140 -15.54 -0.14 22.19
C TYR A 140 -14.43 0.78 21.68
N VAL A 141 -13.52 0.24 20.87
CA VAL A 141 -12.36 0.98 20.35
C VAL A 141 -12.30 0.89 18.83
N SER A 142 -12.09 2.03 18.17
CA SER A 142 -11.70 2.08 16.76
C SER A 142 -10.34 2.77 16.68
N MET A 143 -9.33 2.08 16.15
CA MET A 143 -7.95 2.57 16.14
C MET A 143 -7.24 2.31 14.82
N PHE A 144 -6.19 3.09 14.57
CA PHE A 144 -5.25 2.84 13.50
C PHE A 144 -4.30 1.70 13.88
N ASP A 145 -3.89 0.91 12.89
CA ASP A 145 -2.85 -0.14 12.98
C ASP A 145 -1.73 0.09 11.94
N HIS A 146 -1.86 1.14 11.12
CA HIS A 146 -0.98 1.42 9.99
C HIS A 146 0.28 2.22 10.39
N GLY A 147 1.25 2.30 9.48
CA GLY A 147 2.44 3.15 9.60
C GLY A 147 2.21 4.61 9.21
N GLY A 148 3.29 5.40 9.17
CA GLY A 148 3.25 6.79 8.67
C GLY A 148 2.49 7.78 9.56
N SER A 149 1.99 8.87 8.96
CA SER A 149 1.26 9.92 9.70
C SER A 149 -0.01 9.39 10.34
N ALA A 150 -0.24 9.74 11.61
CA ALA A 150 -1.34 9.25 12.44
C ALA A 150 -1.31 7.73 12.72
N GLY A 151 -0.13 7.11 12.59
CA GLY A 151 0.16 5.73 12.95
C GLY A 151 1.63 5.59 13.32
N GLY A 152 2.28 4.50 12.93
CA GLY A 152 3.70 4.25 13.22
C GLY A 152 3.93 3.55 14.56
N TYR A 153 5.14 3.00 14.74
CA TYR A 153 5.47 2.11 15.85
C TYR A 153 5.19 2.70 17.22
N GLU A 154 5.51 3.97 17.43
CA GLU A 154 5.34 4.66 18.71
C GLU A 154 3.86 4.76 19.08
N ASN A 155 3.03 5.13 18.11
CA ASN A 155 1.60 5.35 18.33
C ASN A 155 0.84 4.03 18.45
N THR A 156 1.14 3.04 17.59
CA THR A 156 0.52 1.71 17.66
C THR A 156 0.94 0.96 18.92
N TRP A 157 2.19 1.14 19.37
CA TRP A 157 2.63 0.64 20.66
C TRP A 157 1.90 1.33 21.81
N GLY A 158 1.76 2.66 21.78
CA GLY A 158 1.05 3.41 22.81
C GLY A 158 -0.41 2.96 22.97
N THR A 159 -1.17 2.90 21.87
CA THR A 159 -2.57 2.45 21.89
C THR A 159 -2.69 0.96 22.21
N GLY A 160 -1.83 0.11 21.62
CA GLY A 160 -1.82 -1.32 21.90
C GLY A 160 -1.46 -1.64 23.35
N LYS A 161 -0.48 -0.94 23.93
CA LYS A 161 -0.11 -1.10 25.34
C LYS A 161 -1.24 -0.67 26.28
N LEU A 162 -2.01 0.37 25.93
CA LEU A 162 -3.19 0.76 26.69
C LEU A 162 -4.28 -0.31 26.63
N TYR A 163 -4.73 -0.68 25.43
CA TYR A 163 -5.93 -1.51 25.28
C TYR A 163 -5.70 -3.03 25.41
N PHE A 164 -4.48 -3.52 25.16
CA PHE A 164 -4.13 -4.95 25.24
C PHE A 164 -3.11 -5.26 26.33
N GLY A 165 -2.27 -4.29 26.70
CA GLY A 165 -1.33 -4.42 27.82
C GLY A 165 -2.00 -4.18 29.16
N ALA A 166 -2.40 -2.94 29.43
CA ALA A 166 -3.07 -2.54 30.67
C ALA A 166 -4.50 -3.09 30.77
N MET A 167 -5.19 -3.15 29.64
CA MET A 167 -6.56 -3.69 29.50
C MET A 167 -6.54 -5.00 28.69
N LYS A 168 -7.69 -5.63 28.48
CA LYS A 168 -7.93 -6.83 27.65
C LYS A 168 -9.14 -6.61 26.73
N VAL A 169 -9.16 -5.47 26.04
CA VAL A 169 -10.28 -5.05 25.18
C VAL A 169 -10.49 -6.03 24.03
N LYS A 170 -11.70 -6.60 23.95
CA LYS A 170 -12.10 -7.50 22.85
C LYS A 170 -12.83 -6.77 21.72
N HIS A 171 -13.69 -5.81 22.07
CA HIS A 171 -14.52 -5.08 21.11
C HIS A 171 -13.75 -3.92 20.49
N CYS A 172 -12.70 -4.26 19.77
CA CYS A 172 -11.92 -3.32 18.98
C CYS A 172 -12.02 -3.62 17.49
N ARG A 173 -11.94 -2.56 16.71
CA ARG A 173 -11.85 -2.62 15.25
C ARG A 173 -10.69 -1.78 14.76
N ILE A 174 -10.31 -2.02 13.52
CA ILE A 174 -9.29 -1.24 12.85
C ILE A 174 -9.91 -0.17 11.97
N HIS A 175 -9.12 0.87 11.66
CA HIS A 175 -9.54 2.02 10.88
C HIS A 175 -10.22 1.70 9.53
N ASN A 176 -9.83 0.62 8.87
CA ASN A 176 -10.33 0.25 7.54
C ASN A 176 -11.18 -1.02 7.49
N ARG A 177 -11.37 -1.71 8.61
CA ARG A 177 -12.13 -2.96 8.70
C ARG A 177 -12.86 -3.09 10.05
N PRO A 178 -14.07 -3.70 10.08
CA PRO A 178 -14.96 -3.61 11.24
C PRO A 178 -14.61 -4.54 12.41
N ALA A 179 -13.47 -5.24 12.37
CA ALA A 179 -12.99 -6.12 13.43
C ALA A 179 -11.47 -5.99 13.62
N TYR A 180 -10.93 -6.64 14.65
CA TYR A 180 -9.49 -6.76 14.88
C TYR A 180 -8.95 -8.02 14.19
N ASN A 181 -8.88 -7.99 12.87
CA ASN A 181 -8.43 -9.09 12.01
C ASN A 181 -7.29 -8.64 11.08
N SER A 182 -6.72 -9.57 10.31
CA SER A 182 -5.78 -9.29 9.22
C SER A 182 -6.54 -9.02 7.91
N GLU A 183 -5.97 -8.20 7.02
CA GLU A 183 -6.46 -8.07 5.64
C GLU A 183 -6.18 -9.32 4.80
N VAL A 184 -5.22 -10.15 5.22
CA VAL A 184 -4.60 -11.19 4.39
C VAL A 184 -4.36 -12.46 5.20
N HIS A 185 -5.39 -12.98 5.88
CA HIS A 185 -5.28 -14.21 6.66
C HIS A 185 -4.73 -15.38 5.83
N SER A 186 -5.28 -15.60 4.63
CA SER A 186 -4.94 -16.74 3.78
C SER A 186 -3.43 -16.85 3.49
N THR A 187 -2.78 -15.77 3.06
CA THR A 187 -1.33 -15.80 2.74
C THR A 187 -0.48 -16.05 3.99
N ARG A 188 -0.87 -15.49 5.15
CA ARG A 188 -0.16 -15.67 6.42
C ARG A 188 -0.32 -17.09 6.96
N ASP A 189 -1.53 -17.65 6.87
CA ASP A 189 -1.81 -19.04 7.27
C ASP A 189 -1.09 -20.04 6.36
N MET A 190 -0.87 -19.69 5.08
CA MET A 190 0.00 -20.42 4.16
C MET A 190 1.51 -20.28 4.47
N GLY A 191 1.90 -19.42 5.43
CA GLY A 191 3.29 -19.17 5.81
C GLY A 191 4.03 -18.19 4.91
N VAL A 192 3.32 -17.38 4.11
CA VAL A 192 3.90 -16.39 3.19
C VAL A 192 3.40 -15.00 3.56
N ASP A 193 4.22 -14.22 4.26
CA ASP A 193 3.87 -12.84 4.64
C ASP A 193 3.71 -11.94 3.40
N GLU A 194 2.80 -10.96 3.45
CA GLU A 194 2.36 -10.19 2.28
C GLU A 194 3.39 -9.20 1.69
N LEU A 195 4.47 -8.89 2.42
CA LEU A 195 5.55 -8.00 1.99
C LEU A 195 6.88 -8.76 1.90
N ASN A 196 6.92 -9.82 1.09
CA ASN A 196 8.03 -10.79 1.03
C ASN A 196 9.09 -10.53 -0.07
N TYR A 197 8.94 -9.48 -0.87
CA TYR A 197 9.91 -9.12 -1.93
C TYR A 197 10.20 -7.61 -1.96
N SER A 198 11.19 -7.22 -2.75
CA SER A 198 11.71 -5.86 -2.85
C SER A 198 11.17 -5.10 -4.06
N TYR A 199 11.22 -3.76 -4.03
CA TYR A 199 10.84 -2.97 -5.21
C TYR A 199 11.72 -3.22 -6.43
N THR A 200 12.96 -3.67 -6.23
CA THR A 200 13.88 -4.03 -7.32
C THR A 200 13.46 -5.30 -8.06
N ASP A 201 12.65 -6.17 -7.46
CA ASP A 201 12.14 -7.37 -8.13
C ASP A 201 11.27 -7.04 -9.36
N TYR A 202 10.54 -5.92 -9.32
CA TYR A 202 9.81 -5.42 -10.50
C TYR A 202 10.73 -5.08 -11.68
N GLN A 203 12.02 -4.81 -11.46
CA GLN A 203 12.96 -4.43 -12.51
C GLN A 203 13.63 -5.65 -13.18
N VAL A 204 13.56 -6.83 -12.58
CA VAL A 204 14.28 -8.05 -13.01
C VAL A 204 13.34 -9.25 -13.29
N THR A 205 12.03 -9.02 -13.24
CA THR A 205 11.01 -10.01 -13.53
C THR A 205 10.72 -10.08 -15.04
N ASP A 206 10.22 -11.23 -15.51
CA ASP A 206 9.78 -11.39 -16.90
C ASP A 206 8.31 -10.96 -17.08
N THR A 207 7.54 -11.00 -16.00
CA THR A 207 6.13 -10.60 -15.98
C THR A 207 5.77 -9.90 -14.67
N ILE A 208 4.98 -8.84 -14.79
CA ILE A 208 4.42 -8.06 -13.70
C ILE A 208 2.92 -8.29 -13.70
N MET A 209 2.42 -8.94 -12.66
CA MET A 209 1.00 -9.21 -12.49
C MET A 209 0.42 -8.26 -11.44
N LEU A 210 -0.57 -7.48 -11.84
CA LEU A 210 -1.23 -6.45 -11.03
C LEU A 210 -2.69 -6.86 -10.80
N VAL A 211 -3.04 -7.24 -9.58
CA VAL A 211 -4.37 -7.74 -9.22
C VAL A 211 -5.10 -6.74 -8.34
N GLY A 212 -6.27 -6.27 -8.80
CA GLY A 212 -7.12 -5.37 -8.01
C GLY A 212 -6.39 -4.10 -7.56
N THR A 213 -5.47 -3.58 -8.38
CA THR A 213 -4.58 -2.48 -8.02
C THR A 213 -4.44 -1.47 -9.15
N ASN A 214 -4.33 -0.19 -8.78
CA ASN A 214 -4.17 0.93 -9.70
C ASN A 214 -2.90 1.73 -9.36
N PRO A 215 -1.70 1.15 -9.58
CA PRO A 215 -0.44 1.67 -9.08
C PRO A 215 -0.04 3.04 -9.61
N MET A 216 -0.50 3.46 -10.79
CA MET A 216 -0.27 4.84 -11.25
C MET A 216 -0.90 5.87 -10.32
N GLU A 217 -2.08 5.58 -9.76
CA GLU A 217 -2.79 6.49 -8.87
C GLU A 217 -2.49 6.21 -7.40
N CYS A 218 -2.50 4.95 -6.99
CA CYS A 218 -2.44 4.52 -5.58
C CYS A 218 -1.03 4.15 -5.12
N GLN A 219 -0.07 3.95 -6.03
CA GLN A 219 1.30 3.57 -5.68
C GLN A 219 2.32 4.28 -6.58
N THR A 220 2.02 5.53 -6.95
CA THR A 220 2.58 6.28 -8.09
C THR A 220 4.08 6.16 -8.24
N ASN A 221 4.85 6.44 -7.19
CA ASN A 221 6.31 6.46 -7.31
C ASN A 221 6.92 5.05 -7.39
N LEU A 222 6.27 4.00 -6.89
CA LEU A 222 6.72 2.63 -7.22
C LEU A 222 6.48 2.35 -8.70
N CYS A 223 5.30 2.74 -9.20
CA CYS A 223 4.94 2.54 -10.58
C CYS A 223 5.96 3.21 -11.51
N LEU A 224 6.20 4.50 -11.28
CA LEU A 224 7.11 5.30 -12.10
C LEU A 224 8.59 4.91 -11.94
N ASN A 225 9.05 4.61 -10.73
CA ASN A 225 10.48 4.41 -10.49
C ASN A 225 10.95 2.94 -10.65
N HIS A 226 10.04 1.96 -10.58
CA HIS A 226 10.42 0.53 -10.65
C HIS A 226 9.60 -0.28 -11.65
N ILE A 227 8.26 -0.18 -11.66
CA ILE A 227 7.41 -0.96 -12.60
C ILE A 227 7.66 -0.50 -14.05
N VAL A 228 7.75 0.81 -14.29
CA VAL A 228 8.11 1.37 -15.60
C VAL A 228 9.47 0.89 -16.07
N LYS A 229 10.47 0.82 -15.18
CA LYS A 229 11.79 0.27 -15.52
C LYS A 229 11.70 -1.22 -15.87
N GLY A 230 10.88 -2.00 -15.14
CA GLY A 230 10.59 -3.38 -15.48
C GLY A 230 10.01 -3.54 -16.88
N MET A 231 9.02 -2.73 -17.23
CA MET A 231 8.43 -2.70 -18.58
C MET A 231 9.47 -2.35 -19.65
N GLN A 232 10.30 -1.33 -19.40
CA GLN A 232 11.38 -0.93 -20.31
C GLN A 232 12.47 -2.01 -20.47
N ASN A 233 12.67 -2.84 -19.44
CA ASN A 233 13.55 -4.01 -19.48
C ASN A 233 12.92 -5.22 -20.18
N GLY A 234 11.69 -5.11 -20.69
CA GLY A 234 11.01 -6.14 -21.46
C GLY A 234 10.02 -7.00 -20.66
N ALA A 235 9.70 -6.64 -19.42
CA ALA A 235 8.68 -7.36 -18.66
C ALA A 235 7.29 -7.15 -19.28
N LYS A 236 6.55 -8.25 -19.45
CA LYS A 236 5.14 -8.18 -19.83
C LYS A 236 4.26 -7.81 -18.63
N VAL A 237 3.11 -7.23 -18.86
CA VAL A 237 2.20 -6.80 -17.78
C VAL A 237 0.85 -7.47 -17.91
N ILE A 238 0.38 -8.10 -16.83
CA ILE A 238 -0.99 -8.58 -16.70
C ILE A 238 -1.69 -7.68 -15.69
N VAL A 239 -2.84 -7.13 -16.06
CA VAL A 239 -3.68 -6.32 -15.16
C VAL A 239 -5.02 -7.03 -14.98
N VAL A 240 -5.31 -7.48 -13.77
CA VAL A 240 -6.60 -8.05 -13.38
C VAL A 240 -7.39 -6.96 -12.68
N ASP A 241 -8.30 -6.31 -13.41
CA ASP A 241 -9.17 -5.25 -12.90
C ASP A 241 -10.42 -5.18 -13.78
N PRO A 242 -11.65 -5.26 -13.23
CA PRO A 242 -12.88 -5.10 -14.00
C PRO A 242 -12.95 -3.76 -14.76
N ARG A 243 -12.24 -2.73 -14.27
CA ARG A 243 -12.20 -1.40 -14.86
C ARG A 243 -10.92 -1.20 -15.65
N ARG A 244 -11.03 -0.57 -16.83
CA ARG A 244 -9.87 0.01 -17.51
C ARG A 244 -9.44 1.29 -16.80
N THR A 245 -8.21 1.30 -16.28
CA THR A 245 -7.68 2.40 -15.45
C THR A 245 -6.56 3.15 -16.15
N VAL A 246 -6.16 4.31 -15.63
CA VAL A 246 -4.97 5.01 -16.11
C VAL A 246 -3.69 4.19 -15.95
N THR A 247 -3.66 3.19 -15.05
CA THR A 247 -2.55 2.23 -15.00
C THR A 247 -2.50 1.41 -16.29
N VAL A 248 -3.63 0.87 -16.76
CA VAL A 248 -3.68 0.10 -18.01
C VAL A 248 -3.20 0.95 -19.18
N ASP A 249 -3.75 2.17 -19.32
CA ASP A 249 -3.35 3.10 -20.38
C ASP A 249 -1.84 3.43 -20.31
N SER A 250 -1.30 3.66 -19.12
CA SER A 250 0.13 3.98 -18.94
C SER A 250 1.02 2.78 -19.24
N CYS A 251 0.60 1.57 -18.87
CA CYS A 251 1.33 0.35 -19.19
C CYS A 251 1.39 0.14 -20.70
N GLU A 252 0.27 0.32 -21.42
CA GLU A 252 0.25 0.16 -22.89
C GLU A 252 1.13 1.21 -23.58
N GLN A 253 1.15 2.45 -23.08
CA GLN A 253 2.01 3.51 -23.62
C GLN A 253 3.51 3.22 -23.43
N VAL A 254 3.89 2.59 -22.32
CA VAL A 254 5.31 2.32 -22.00
C VAL A 254 5.79 1.00 -22.61
N ALA A 255 5.00 -0.07 -22.46
CA ALA A 255 5.39 -1.42 -22.84
C ALA A 255 4.94 -1.81 -24.26
N GLY A 256 4.01 -1.07 -24.87
CA GLY A 256 3.28 -1.49 -26.06
C GLY A 256 2.05 -2.33 -25.69
N ALA A 257 0.95 -2.15 -26.43
CA ALA A 257 -0.33 -2.84 -26.14
C ALA A 257 -0.21 -4.36 -26.25
N GLU A 258 0.68 -4.87 -27.08
CA GLU A 258 0.97 -6.29 -27.24
C GLU A 258 1.65 -6.93 -26.03
N ASN A 259 2.28 -6.12 -25.16
CA ASN A 259 2.94 -6.55 -23.93
C ASN A 259 2.08 -6.29 -22.69
N VAL A 260 0.83 -5.84 -22.86
CA VAL A 260 -0.12 -5.62 -21.78
C VAL A 260 -1.37 -6.45 -22.00
N LEU A 261 -1.67 -7.32 -21.04
CA LEU A 261 -2.87 -8.12 -21.01
C LEU A 261 -3.79 -7.59 -19.91
N HIS A 262 -4.76 -6.76 -20.30
CA HIS A 262 -5.84 -6.34 -19.40
C HIS A 262 -6.93 -7.41 -19.36
N LEU A 263 -7.01 -8.10 -18.22
CA LEU A 263 -8.07 -9.04 -17.88
C LEU A 263 -9.21 -8.29 -17.20
N ALA A 264 -10.13 -7.76 -18.02
CA ALA A 264 -11.34 -7.08 -17.59
C ALA A 264 -12.41 -8.08 -17.09
N ILE A 265 -12.12 -8.71 -15.95
CA ILE A 265 -12.99 -9.73 -15.36
C ILE A 265 -14.33 -9.16 -14.88
N ALA A 266 -15.34 -10.02 -14.73
CA ALA A 266 -16.53 -9.70 -13.96
C ALA A 266 -16.15 -9.42 -12.50
N SER A 267 -16.78 -8.42 -11.88
CA SER A 267 -16.47 -8.04 -10.49
C SER A 267 -16.69 -9.22 -9.53
N GLY A 268 -15.67 -9.55 -8.73
CA GLY A 268 -15.72 -10.64 -7.75
C GLY A 268 -15.55 -12.04 -8.34
N SER A 269 -14.91 -12.16 -9.50
CA SER A 269 -14.62 -13.44 -10.17
C SER A 269 -13.14 -13.84 -10.15
N ASP A 270 -12.32 -13.15 -9.35
CA ASP A 270 -10.88 -13.36 -9.22
C ASP A 270 -10.53 -14.81 -8.84
N LEU A 271 -11.25 -15.40 -7.87
CA LEU A 271 -11.04 -16.79 -7.46
C LEU A 271 -11.23 -17.77 -8.63
N ALA A 272 -12.23 -17.54 -9.49
CA ALA A 272 -12.44 -18.37 -10.68
C ALA A 272 -11.27 -18.24 -11.67
N LEU A 273 -10.79 -17.01 -11.90
CA LEU A 273 -9.60 -16.77 -12.72
C LEU A 273 -8.38 -17.52 -12.17
N PHE A 274 -8.08 -17.39 -10.88
CA PHE A 274 -6.88 -18.00 -10.30
C PHE A 274 -6.97 -19.51 -10.20
N ASN A 275 -8.16 -20.08 -9.93
CA ASN A 275 -8.39 -21.52 -9.97
C ASN A 275 -8.17 -22.08 -11.39
N THR A 276 -8.66 -21.40 -12.43
CA THR A 276 -8.42 -21.81 -13.82
C THR A 276 -6.94 -21.67 -14.21
N LEU A 277 -6.29 -20.56 -13.86
CA LEU A 277 -4.86 -20.37 -14.13
C LEU A 277 -4.01 -21.43 -13.43
N PHE A 278 -4.28 -21.69 -12.15
CA PHE A 278 -3.58 -22.71 -11.38
C PHE A 278 -3.76 -24.11 -11.99
N THR A 279 -5.01 -24.48 -12.31
CA THR A 279 -5.31 -25.77 -12.96
C THR A 279 -4.54 -25.91 -14.27
N TYR A 280 -4.60 -24.89 -15.14
CA TYR A 280 -3.94 -24.94 -16.44
C TYR A 280 -2.41 -25.01 -16.32
N ILE A 281 -1.80 -24.17 -15.48
CA ILE A 281 -0.35 -24.14 -15.26
C ILE A 281 0.14 -25.49 -14.71
N ALA A 282 -0.58 -26.06 -13.75
CA ALA A 282 -0.26 -27.37 -13.17
C ALA A 282 -0.39 -28.50 -14.20
N ASP A 283 -1.45 -28.49 -15.02
CA ASP A 283 -1.66 -29.50 -16.06
C ASP A 283 -0.59 -29.44 -17.17
N GLN A 284 -0.06 -28.26 -17.46
CA GLN A 284 1.07 -28.08 -18.38
C GLN A 284 2.43 -28.46 -17.76
N GLY A 285 2.50 -28.69 -16.45
CA GLY A 285 3.75 -28.94 -15.73
C GLY A 285 4.66 -27.71 -15.62
N TRP A 286 4.12 -26.50 -15.77
CA TRP A 286 4.88 -25.24 -15.68
C TRP A 286 5.08 -24.81 -14.22
N VAL A 287 5.60 -25.73 -13.41
CA VAL A 287 5.78 -25.57 -11.97
C VAL A 287 7.23 -25.81 -11.56
N ASP A 288 7.65 -25.20 -10.47
CA ASP A 288 8.95 -25.45 -9.86
C ASP A 288 8.84 -26.68 -8.94
N ALA A 289 8.97 -27.87 -9.53
CA ALA A 289 8.81 -29.14 -8.83
C ALA A 289 9.81 -29.30 -7.66
N ASP A 290 11.02 -28.77 -7.82
CA ASP A 290 12.07 -28.79 -6.81
C ASP A 290 11.71 -27.93 -5.61
N PHE A 291 11.19 -26.72 -5.85
CA PHE A 291 10.68 -25.86 -4.79
C PHE A 291 9.48 -26.49 -4.07
N ILE A 292 8.53 -27.05 -4.82
CA ILE A 292 7.36 -27.74 -4.24
C ILE A 292 7.84 -28.86 -3.32
N ALA A 293 8.70 -29.77 -3.79
CA ALA A 293 9.17 -30.89 -3.00
C ALA A 293 9.96 -30.50 -1.74
N LYS A 294 10.70 -29.38 -1.78
CA LYS A 294 11.61 -28.97 -0.69
C LYS A 294 11.01 -27.97 0.29
N SER A 295 10.04 -27.18 -0.15
CA SER A 295 9.60 -25.97 0.56
C SER A 295 8.09 -25.86 0.76
N THR A 296 7.29 -26.82 0.29
CA THR A 296 5.85 -26.86 0.56
C THR A 296 5.47 -28.09 1.37
N PHE A 297 4.28 -28.06 1.98
CA PHE A 297 3.73 -29.22 2.69
C PHE A 297 3.48 -30.39 1.72
N GLN A 298 3.82 -31.61 2.14
CA GLN A 298 3.75 -32.82 1.30
C GLN A 298 2.65 -33.82 1.71
N GLY A 299 1.98 -33.59 2.85
CA GLY A 299 0.84 -34.43 3.27
C GLY A 299 -0.47 -34.01 2.60
N ASP A 300 -1.58 -34.69 2.89
CA ASP A 300 -2.87 -34.37 2.26
C ASP A 300 -3.46 -33.06 2.82
N VAL A 301 -3.81 -33.03 4.10
CA VAL A 301 -4.39 -31.87 4.79
C VAL A 301 -3.51 -31.48 5.97
N ALA A 302 -3.07 -30.22 5.99
CA ALA A 302 -2.35 -29.60 7.09
C ALA A 302 -3.30 -28.99 8.11
N VAL A 303 -4.31 -28.25 7.63
CA VAL A 303 -5.35 -27.62 8.47
C VAL A 303 -6.70 -27.88 7.80
N PRO A 304 -7.65 -28.57 8.48
CA PRO A 304 -8.97 -28.81 7.92
C PRO A 304 -9.80 -27.52 7.89
N GLU A 305 -10.80 -27.48 7.01
CA GLU A 305 -11.80 -26.41 7.01
C GLU A 305 -12.64 -26.46 8.29
N ASP A 306 -12.81 -25.31 8.94
CA ASP A 306 -13.67 -25.14 10.12
C ASP A 306 -14.18 -23.69 10.22
N ALA A 307 -14.83 -23.34 11.33
CA ALA A 307 -15.38 -22.00 11.53
C ALA A 307 -14.31 -20.88 11.60
N ALA A 308 -13.06 -21.21 11.92
CA ALA A 308 -11.93 -20.29 11.95
C ALA A 308 -11.13 -20.29 10.63
N HIS A 309 -11.17 -21.40 9.89
CA HIS A 309 -10.45 -21.60 8.63
C HIS A 309 -11.47 -21.87 7.51
N PRO A 310 -11.91 -20.83 6.77
CA PRO A 310 -12.95 -20.95 5.74
C PRO A 310 -12.53 -21.79 4.52
N ALA A 311 -11.26 -22.21 4.46
CA ALA A 311 -10.75 -23.16 3.48
C ALA A 311 -9.67 -24.05 4.13
N ALA A 312 -9.57 -25.29 3.66
CA ALA A 312 -8.53 -26.20 4.11
C ALA A 312 -7.15 -25.82 3.55
N LEU A 313 -6.10 -26.04 4.34
CA LEU A 313 -4.70 -25.98 3.88
C LEU A 313 -4.19 -27.40 3.65
N GLY A 314 -3.48 -27.62 2.54
CA GLY A 314 -2.99 -28.93 2.14
C GLY A 314 -1.76 -28.87 1.25
N SER A 315 -1.35 -30.02 0.70
CA SER A 315 -0.27 -30.06 -0.30
C SER A 315 -0.68 -29.43 -1.62
N PHE A 316 0.31 -29.25 -2.51
CA PHE A 316 0.10 -28.84 -3.89
C PHE A 316 -0.95 -29.71 -4.61
N GLU A 317 -0.92 -31.04 -4.45
CA GLU A 317 -1.88 -31.94 -5.09
C GLU A 317 -3.29 -31.85 -4.49
N ALA A 318 -3.40 -31.69 -3.16
CA ALA A 318 -4.68 -31.44 -2.52
C ALA A 318 -5.32 -30.13 -3.00
N ALA A 319 -4.52 -29.05 -3.08
CA ALA A 319 -4.96 -27.78 -3.63
C ALA A 319 -5.38 -27.92 -5.10
N ARG A 320 -4.60 -28.63 -5.93
CA ARG A 320 -4.92 -28.86 -7.35
C ARG A 320 -6.25 -29.59 -7.52
N ALA A 321 -6.54 -30.57 -6.67
CA ALA A 321 -7.81 -31.28 -6.68
C ALA A 321 -8.99 -30.37 -6.28
N ALA A 322 -8.82 -29.57 -5.23
CA ALA A 322 -9.86 -28.69 -4.69
C ALA A 322 -10.16 -27.47 -5.59
N CYS A 323 -9.12 -26.87 -6.18
CA CYS A 323 -9.22 -25.68 -7.04
C CYS A 323 -9.49 -26.00 -8.51
N LYS A 324 -9.72 -27.27 -8.87
CA LYS A 324 -9.82 -27.69 -10.27
C LYS A 324 -10.95 -26.94 -10.99
N MET A 325 -10.59 -26.16 -12.01
CA MET A 325 -11.54 -25.43 -12.84
C MET A 325 -11.17 -25.49 -14.32
N SER A 326 -12.16 -25.80 -15.16
CA SER A 326 -11.97 -25.85 -16.62
C SER A 326 -11.76 -24.45 -17.21
N LEU A 327 -11.10 -24.36 -18.36
CA LEU A 327 -10.97 -23.10 -19.12
C LEU A 327 -12.35 -22.52 -19.48
N ALA A 328 -13.28 -23.37 -19.91
CA ALA A 328 -14.63 -22.97 -20.27
C ALA A 328 -15.40 -22.36 -19.09
N ASP A 329 -15.31 -22.96 -17.89
CA ASP A 329 -15.94 -22.42 -16.69
C ASP A 329 -15.29 -21.13 -16.22
N GLY A 330 -13.95 -21.07 -16.22
CA GLY A 330 -13.20 -19.87 -15.90
C GLY A 330 -13.58 -18.70 -16.81
N ALA A 331 -13.58 -18.93 -18.13
CA ALA A 331 -13.99 -17.96 -19.14
C ALA A 331 -15.43 -17.49 -18.93
N ARG A 332 -16.36 -18.43 -18.69
CA ARG A 332 -17.78 -18.12 -18.44
C ARG A 332 -18.00 -17.27 -17.19
N ILE A 333 -17.37 -17.62 -16.07
CA ILE A 333 -17.57 -16.91 -14.78
C ILE A 333 -16.91 -15.54 -14.81
N THR A 334 -15.70 -15.45 -15.38
CA THR A 334 -14.93 -14.20 -15.45
C THR A 334 -15.40 -13.27 -16.57
N GLY A 335 -16.12 -13.78 -17.57
CA GLY A 335 -16.46 -13.03 -18.79
C GLY A 335 -15.28 -12.85 -19.74
N LEU A 336 -14.15 -13.51 -19.49
CA LEU A 336 -12.99 -13.52 -20.38
C LEU A 336 -13.14 -14.59 -21.47
N THR A 337 -12.25 -14.53 -22.47
CA THR A 337 -12.06 -15.63 -23.42
C THR A 337 -11.06 -16.65 -22.88
N GLU A 338 -11.19 -17.92 -23.29
CA GLU A 338 -10.20 -18.97 -22.96
C GLU A 338 -8.79 -18.56 -23.45
N ALA A 339 -8.70 -17.92 -24.61
CA ALA A 339 -7.44 -17.43 -25.16
C ALA A 339 -6.74 -16.42 -24.25
N GLN A 340 -7.48 -15.49 -23.63
CA GLN A 340 -6.91 -14.54 -22.67
C GLN A 340 -6.37 -15.25 -21.42
N ILE A 341 -7.11 -16.25 -20.92
CA ILE A 341 -6.69 -17.02 -19.73
C ILE A 341 -5.44 -17.85 -20.05
N ILE A 342 -5.41 -18.52 -21.21
CA ILE A 342 -4.23 -19.27 -21.67
C ILE A 342 -3.04 -18.33 -21.82
N GLN A 343 -3.22 -17.17 -22.47
CA GLN A 343 -2.15 -16.20 -22.66
C GLN A 343 -1.60 -15.68 -21.33
N ALA A 344 -2.47 -15.43 -20.34
CA ALA A 344 -2.05 -15.08 -19.00
C ALA A 344 -1.23 -16.20 -18.35
N ALA A 345 -1.68 -17.46 -18.43
CA ALA A 345 -0.93 -18.61 -17.90
C ALA A 345 0.45 -18.76 -18.56
N GLU A 346 0.54 -18.56 -19.88
CA GLU A 346 1.81 -18.58 -20.61
C GLU A 346 2.75 -17.48 -20.15
N TRP A 347 2.22 -16.26 -19.97
CA TRP A 347 2.99 -15.12 -19.48
C TRP A 347 3.39 -15.28 -18.02
N ILE A 348 2.67 -16.04 -17.21
CA ILE A 348 3.04 -16.28 -15.81
C ILE A 348 4.14 -17.35 -15.71
N ALA A 349 3.98 -18.48 -16.41
CA ALA A 349 4.69 -19.70 -16.03
C ALA A 349 5.39 -20.47 -17.17
N LYS A 350 5.02 -20.26 -18.45
CA LYS A 350 5.62 -21.03 -19.55
C LYS A 350 7.14 -20.84 -19.56
N PRO A 351 7.93 -21.93 -19.48
CA PRO A 351 9.39 -21.85 -19.50
C PRO A 351 9.89 -21.09 -20.71
N LYS A 352 11.04 -20.43 -20.54
CA LYS A 352 11.74 -19.79 -21.66
C LYS A 352 12.27 -20.84 -22.62
N GLU A 353 12.71 -20.41 -23.80
CA GLU A 353 13.26 -21.32 -24.82
C GLU A 353 14.48 -22.12 -24.32
N ASP A 354 15.25 -21.56 -23.39
CA ASP A 354 16.39 -22.21 -22.74
C ASP A 354 15.98 -23.17 -21.59
N GLY A 355 14.68 -23.36 -21.36
CA GLY A 355 14.13 -24.20 -20.29
C GLY A 355 14.12 -23.55 -18.92
N SER A 356 14.65 -22.33 -18.76
CA SER A 356 14.62 -21.63 -17.48
C SER A 356 13.20 -21.19 -17.11
N ARG A 357 12.92 -21.20 -15.79
CA ARG A 357 11.63 -20.75 -15.26
C ARG A 357 11.42 -19.27 -15.53
N ARG A 358 10.16 -18.90 -15.77
CA ARG A 358 9.75 -17.50 -15.86
C ARG A 358 9.66 -16.88 -14.47
N LYS A 359 10.12 -15.63 -14.33
CA LYS A 359 9.96 -14.84 -13.12
C LYS A 359 8.69 -14.01 -13.25
N CYS A 360 7.78 -14.13 -12.30
CA CYS A 360 6.56 -13.34 -12.23
C CYS A 360 6.50 -12.63 -10.86
N ALA A 361 6.39 -11.30 -10.88
CA ALA A 361 6.19 -10.50 -9.68
C ALA A 361 4.70 -10.14 -9.59
N THR A 362 4.02 -10.66 -8.57
CA THR A 362 2.59 -10.45 -8.35
C THR A 362 2.37 -9.42 -7.25
N GLY A 363 1.78 -8.27 -7.61
CA GLY A 363 1.30 -7.29 -6.66
C GLY A 363 -0.23 -7.28 -6.63
N TYR A 364 -0.81 -7.37 -5.44
CA TYR A 364 -2.25 -7.25 -5.23
C TYR A 364 -2.60 -6.23 -4.16
N GLU A 365 -3.77 -5.61 -4.27
CA GLU A 365 -4.28 -4.62 -3.31
C GLU A 365 -5.81 -4.73 -3.15
N LYS A 366 -6.49 -3.64 -2.82
CA LYS A 366 -7.87 -3.59 -2.34
C LYS A 366 -8.94 -4.13 -3.29
N GLY A 367 -8.66 -4.29 -4.59
CA GLY A 367 -9.63 -4.93 -5.50
C GLY A 367 -9.87 -6.41 -5.18
N ILE A 368 -8.86 -7.12 -4.67
CA ILE A 368 -9.02 -8.49 -4.17
C ILE A 368 -9.25 -8.51 -2.65
N ILE A 369 -8.51 -7.71 -1.86
CA ILE A 369 -8.63 -7.72 -0.38
C ILE A 369 -10.04 -7.34 0.09
N TRP A 370 -10.73 -6.43 -0.62
CA TRP A 370 -12.14 -6.10 -0.38
C TRP A 370 -13.08 -6.69 -1.45
N GLY A 371 -12.57 -7.64 -2.23
CA GLY A 371 -13.27 -8.34 -3.27
C GLY A 371 -14.17 -9.44 -2.73
N ASN A 372 -14.63 -10.28 -3.65
CA ASN A 372 -15.39 -11.48 -3.34
C ASN A 372 -14.43 -12.67 -3.46
N ASP A 373 -13.81 -13.01 -2.33
CA ASP A 373 -12.91 -14.15 -2.16
C ASP A 373 -13.65 -15.36 -1.60
#